data_AF-A0A7S1GCA4-F1
#
_entry.id   AF-A0A7S1GCA4-F1
#
_cell.length_a   1.000
_cell.length_b   1.000
_cell.length_c   1.000
_cell.angle_alpha   90.00
_cell.angle_beta   90.00
_cell.angle_gamma   90.00
#
_symmetry.space_group_name_H-M   'P 1'
#
loop_
_entity.id
_entity.type
_entity.pdbx_description
1 polymer ?
#
loop_
_entity_poly.entity_id
_entity_poly.type
_entity_poly.pdbx_seq_one_letter_code
_entity_poly.pdbx_strand_id
1 'polypeptide(L)'
;VRVFDAGRALELVVLSPLREEFVFRVIVFYAAFVRYPSAPVAAAVANVLFATVHLTNAFSLRFGTLYVMLQVGLGFLVGLFYSLRFAVTGSVWEIVALHAVNNLAASFVPADGSVDYSAPRILLPLAQTTVVYLFCCVASYRQLRRMSQLEFRKRHPLVCRADDDKER
;
A
#
# COMPACT_ATOMS: atom_id res chain seq x y z
N VAL A 1 27.80 -17.93 -7.85
CA VAL A 1 27.67 -17.01 -6.69
C VAL A 1 26.84 -15.82 -7.15
N ARG A 2 25.61 -15.60 -6.64
CA ARG A 2 24.87 -14.38 -6.95
C ARG A 2 25.55 -13.24 -6.21
N VAL A 3 26.21 -12.35 -6.95
CA VAL A 3 26.76 -11.11 -6.40
C VAL A 3 25.58 -10.32 -5.83
N PHE A 4 25.65 -9.93 -4.56
CA PHE A 4 24.66 -9.05 -3.95
C PHE A 4 24.66 -7.72 -4.70
N ASP A 5 23.60 -7.45 -5.47
CA ASP A 5 23.43 -6.18 -6.17
C ASP A 5 22.77 -5.19 -5.21
N ALA A 6 23.62 -4.45 -4.50
CA ALA A 6 23.19 -3.43 -3.53
C ALA A 6 22.31 -2.36 -4.17
N GLY A 7 22.56 -2.01 -5.45
CA GLY A 7 21.76 -1.02 -6.18
C GLY A 7 20.35 -1.52 -6.40
N ARG A 8 20.20 -2.77 -6.85
CA ARG A 8 18.88 -3.40 -6.99
C ARG A 8 18.16 -3.59 -5.66
N ALA A 9 18.88 -3.93 -4.59
CA ALA A 9 18.29 -4.04 -3.26
C ALA A 9 17.75 -2.69 -2.76
N LEU A 10 18.54 -1.62 -2.90
CA LEU A 10 18.12 -0.25 -2.57
C LEU A 10 16.89 0.19 -3.37
N GLU A 11 16.89 -0.12 -4.68
CA GLU A 11 15.79 0.21 -5.58
C GLU A 11 14.48 -0.47 -5.15
N LEU A 12 14.53 -1.78 -4.88
CA LEU A 12 13.34 -2.58 -4.54
C LEU A 12 12.81 -2.31 -3.12
N VAL A 13 13.70 -2.10 -2.16
CA VAL A 13 13.34 -2.01 -0.74
C VAL A 13 13.05 -0.58 -0.31
N VAL A 14 13.67 0.43 -0.94
CA VAL A 14 13.54 1.83 -0.48
C VAL A 14 12.95 2.74 -1.56
N LEU A 15 13.56 2.79 -2.74
CA LEU A 15 13.21 3.81 -3.74
C LEU A 15 11.88 3.54 -4.45
N SER A 16 11.54 2.28 -4.73
CA SER A 16 10.22 1.91 -5.26
C SER A 16 9.10 2.21 -4.25
N PRO A 17 9.18 1.73 -2.98
CA PRO A 17 8.20 2.07 -1.96
C PRO A 17 8.00 3.57 -1.76
N LEU A 18 9.09 4.36 -1.75
CA LEU A 18 9.01 5.81 -1.61
C LEU A 18 8.20 6.46 -2.75
N ARG A 19 8.48 6.09 -4.01
CA ARG A 19 7.78 6.64 -5.18
C ARG A 19 6.32 6.21 -5.21
N GLU A 20 6.07 4.93 -4.97
CA GLU A 20 4.71 4.37 -4.97
C GLU A 20 3.84 5.02 -3.89
N GLU A 21 4.32 5.08 -2.65
CA GLU A 21 3.53 5.69 -1.57
C GLU A 21 3.32 7.19 -1.77
N PHE A 22 4.29 7.92 -2.33
CA PHE A 22 4.09 9.33 -2.65
C PHE A 22 2.99 9.52 -3.72
N VAL A 23 3.03 8.73 -4.80
CA VAL A 23 2.01 8.79 -5.86
C VAL A 23 0.63 8.41 -5.31
N PHE A 24 0.51 7.27 -4.65
CA PHE A 24 -0.81 6.74 -4.29
C PHE A 24 -1.37 7.38 -3.01
N ARG A 25 -0.55 7.67 -1.99
CA ARG A 25 -1.03 8.20 -0.70
C ARG A 25 -0.97 9.69 -0.57
N VAL A 26 -0.08 10.37 -1.28
CA VAL A 26 -0.11 11.84 -1.32
C VAL A 26 -0.99 12.27 -2.48
N ILE A 27 -0.58 12.00 -3.71
CA ILE A 27 -1.25 12.59 -4.88
C ILE A 27 -2.67 12.03 -5.07
N VAL A 28 -2.79 10.70 -5.26
CA VAL A 28 -4.10 10.08 -5.59
C VAL A 28 -5.09 10.17 -4.44
N PHE A 29 -4.66 9.89 -3.20
CA PHE A 29 -5.52 9.99 -2.03
C PHE A 29 -6.08 11.42 -1.87
N TYR A 30 -5.25 12.46 -1.91
CA TYR A 30 -5.75 13.83 -1.75
C TYR A 30 -6.61 14.27 -2.94
N ALA A 31 -6.26 13.88 -4.17
CA ALA A 31 -7.11 14.15 -5.33
C ALA A 31 -8.51 13.50 -5.17
N ALA A 32 -8.56 12.25 -4.72
CA ALA A 32 -9.82 11.57 -4.43
C ALA A 32 -10.59 12.22 -3.27
N PHE A 33 -9.89 12.65 -2.21
CA PHE A 33 -10.48 13.30 -1.04
C PHE A 33 -11.09 14.67 -1.38
N VAL A 34 -10.42 15.47 -2.21
CA VAL A 34 -10.95 16.77 -2.68
C VAL A 34 -12.25 16.56 -3.46
N ARG A 35 -12.35 15.48 -4.24
CA ARG A 35 -13.55 15.18 -5.02
C ARG A 35 -14.67 14.56 -4.18
N TYR A 36 -14.31 13.74 -3.20
CA TYR A 36 -15.20 13.02 -2.31
C TYR A 36 -14.64 13.12 -0.88
N PRO A 37 -15.17 14.02 -0.03
CA PRO A 37 -14.61 14.34 1.30
C PRO A 37 -14.90 13.24 2.34
N SER A 38 -14.43 12.02 2.04
CA SER A 38 -14.55 10.82 2.83
C SER A 38 -13.22 10.07 2.77
N ALA A 39 -12.46 10.14 3.86
CA ALA A 39 -11.14 9.51 3.95
C ALA A 39 -11.15 8.00 3.64
N PRO A 40 -12.16 7.22 4.09
CA PRO A 40 -12.25 5.81 3.68
C PRO A 40 -12.44 5.61 2.18
N VAL A 41 -13.21 6.49 1.51
CA VAL A 41 -13.42 6.41 0.06
C VAL A 41 -12.14 6.77 -0.68
N ALA A 42 -11.46 7.85 -0.27
CA ALA A 42 -10.17 8.23 -0.84
C ALA A 42 -9.11 7.12 -0.68
N ALA A 43 -9.07 6.50 0.50
CA ALA A 43 -8.21 5.34 0.79
C ALA A 43 -8.50 4.16 -0.15
N ALA A 44 -9.78 3.84 -0.37
CA ALA A 44 -10.21 2.77 -1.25
C ALA A 44 -9.85 3.06 -2.72
N VAL A 45 -10.11 4.27 -3.22
CA VAL A 45 -9.78 4.67 -4.60
C VAL A 45 -8.27 4.58 -4.84
N ALA A 46 -7.47 5.17 -3.96
CA ALA A 46 -6.00 5.09 -4.05
C ALA A 46 -5.51 3.64 -4.07
N ASN A 47 -6.11 2.78 -3.26
CA ASN A 47 -5.71 1.38 -3.18
C ASN A 47 -6.13 0.55 -4.40
N VAL A 48 -7.33 0.76 -4.94
CA VAL A 48 -7.78 0.08 -6.16
C VAL A 48 -6.82 0.40 -7.32
N LEU A 49 -6.45 1.67 -7.48
CA LEU A 49 -5.50 2.08 -8.52
C LEU A 49 -4.10 1.48 -8.28
N PHE A 50 -3.62 1.47 -7.04
CA PHE A 50 -2.35 0.83 -6.67
C PHE A 50 -2.32 -0.65 -7.05
N ALA A 51 -3.32 -1.42 -6.63
CA ALA A 51 -3.43 -2.84 -6.95
C ALA A 51 -3.52 -3.09 -8.46
N THR A 52 -4.20 -2.21 -9.20
CA THR A 52 -4.39 -2.32 -10.65
C THR A 52 -3.08 -2.12 -11.41
N VAL A 53 -2.18 -1.25 -10.94
CA VAL A 53 -0.86 -1.06 -11.59
C VAL A 53 -0.05 -2.36 -11.61
N HIS A 54 -0.22 -3.25 -10.64
CA HIS A 54 0.45 -4.56 -10.67
C HIS A 54 -0.03 -5.47 -11.81
N LEU A 55 -1.22 -5.26 -12.38
CA LEU A 55 -1.65 -6.00 -13.58
C LEU A 55 -0.74 -5.74 -14.78
N THR A 56 0.00 -4.62 -14.80
CA THR A 56 0.99 -4.37 -15.86
C THR A 56 2.09 -5.45 -15.90
N ASN A 57 2.36 -6.10 -14.76
CA ASN A 57 3.31 -7.21 -14.69
C ASN A 57 2.83 -8.47 -15.44
N ALA A 58 1.53 -8.61 -15.71
CA ALA A 58 1.00 -9.71 -16.50
C ALA A 58 1.49 -9.67 -17.96
N PHE A 59 1.93 -8.51 -18.44
CA PHE A 59 2.48 -8.33 -19.79
C PHE A 59 3.99 -8.58 -19.87
N SER A 60 4.64 -8.96 -18.76
CA SER A 60 6.07 -9.27 -18.73
C SER A 60 6.29 -10.78 -18.65
N LEU A 61 7.18 -11.30 -19.49
CA LEU A 61 7.62 -12.70 -19.45
C LEU A 61 8.39 -13.08 -18.17
N ARG A 62 8.72 -12.10 -17.33
CA ARG A 62 9.47 -12.30 -16.10
C ARG A 62 8.62 -12.82 -14.93
N PHE A 63 7.31 -12.55 -14.95
CA PHE A 63 6.44 -12.80 -13.81
C PHE A 63 5.49 -13.96 -14.08
N GLY A 64 5.45 -14.94 -13.17
CA GLY A 64 4.46 -16.00 -13.21
C GLY A 64 3.04 -15.47 -12.93
N THR A 65 2.03 -16.04 -13.58
CA THR A 65 0.62 -15.59 -13.44
C THR A 65 0.16 -15.57 -11.99
N LEU A 66 0.44 -16.63 -11.21
CA LEU A 66 0.04 -16.70 -9.81
C LEU A 66 0.75 -15.65 -8.94
N TYR A 67 2.01 -15.34 -9.25
CA TYR A 67 2.73 -14.26 -8.58
C TYR A 67 2.07 -12.91 -8.84
N VAL A 68 1.65 -12.62 -10.07
CA VAL A 68 0.89 -11.39 -10.39
C VAL A 68 -0.46 -11.36 -9.68
N MET A 69 -1.17 -12.48 -9.61
CA MET A 69 -2.43 -12.56 -8.86
C MET A 69 -2.24 -12.26 -7.36
N LEU A 70 -1.13 -12.71 -6.78
CA LEU A 70 -0.75 -12.36 -5.40
C LEU A 70 -0.39 -10.88 -5.27
N GLN A 71 0.34 -10.30 -6.22
CA GLN A 71 0.61 -8.86 -6.22
C GLN A 71 -0.67 -8.03 -6.26
N VAL A 72 -1.68 -8.45 -7.02
CA VAL A 72 -2.97 -7.75 -7.05
C VAL A 72 -3.77 -8.01 -5.78
N GLY A 73 -3.98 -9.27 -5.39
CA GLY A 73 -4.83 -9.62 -4.26
C GLY A 73 -4.25 -9.24 -2.90
N LEU A 74 -3.02 -9.69 -2.62
CA LEU A 74 -2.32 -9.34 -1.39
C LEU A 74 -1.87 -7.88 -1.40
N GLY A 75 -1.41 -7.36 -2.54
CA GLY A 75 -1.08 -5.93 -2.66
C GLY A 75 -2.29 -5.03 -2.47
N PHE A 76 -3.50 -5.45 -2.89
CA PHE A 76 -4.74 -4.75 -2.53
C PHE A 76 -4.98 -4.76 -1.02
N LEU A 77 -4.84 -5.90 -0.34
CA LEU A 77 -5.10 -5.98 1.10
C LEU A 77 -4.08 -5.15 1.90
N VAL A 78 -2.79 -5.31 1.60
CA VAL A 78 -1.68 -4.61 2.25
C VAL A 78 -1.74 -3.11 1.92
N GLY A 79 -1.98 -2.77 0.66
CA GLY A 79 -2.16 -1.39 0.21
C GLY A 79 -3.37 -0.71 0.83
N LEU A 80 -4.47 -1.44 1.09
CA LEU A 80 -5.63 -0.90 1.78
C LEU A 80 -5.28 -0.54 3.23
N PHE A 81 -4.52 -1.41 3.90
CA PHE A 81 -4.01 -1.13 5.23
C PHE A 81 -3.13 0.13 5.21
N TYR A 82 -2.21 0.27 4.26
CA TYR A 82 -1.36 1.46 4.13
C TYR A 82 -2.19 2.72 3.86
N SER A 83 -3.17 2.68 2.97
CA SER A 83 -4.10 3.79 2.73
C SER A 83 -4.85 4.19 4.01
N LEU A 84 -5.36 3.23 4.77
CA LEU A 84 -6.08 3.49 6.01
C LEU A 84 -5.14 4.02 7.10
N ARG A 85 -3.93 3.49 7.23
CA ARG A 85 -2.91 4.00 8.16
C ARG A 85 -2.48 5.41 7.81
N PHE A 86 -2.30 5.69 6.53
CA PHE A 86 -2.03 7.04 6.06
C PHE A 86 -3.18 7.99 6.43
N ALA A 87 -4.43 7.62 6.14
CA ALA A 87 -5.60 8.41 6.51
C ALA A 87 -5.76 8.59 8.04
N VAL A 88 -5.25 7.65 8.83
CA VAL A 88 -5.25 7.78 10.29
C VAL A 88 -4.13 8.67 10.77
N THR A 89 -2.93 8.60 10.20
CA THR A 89 -1.73 9.22 10.81
C THR A 89 -1.26 10.48 10.13
N GLY A 90 -1.57 10.65 8.85
CA GLY A 90 -0.97 11.69 8.00
C GLY A 90 0.51 11.47 7.69
N SER A 91 1.12 10.37 8.15
CA SER A 91 2.56 10.14 8.04
C SER A 91 2.89 9.31 6.79
N VAL A 92 3.57 9.94 5.83
CA VAL A 92 4.12 9.22 4.65
C VAL A 92 5.29 8.33 5.06
N TRP A 93 6.06 8.70 6.08
CA TRP A 93 7.23 7.93 6.49
C TRP A 93 6.85 6.60 7.15
N GLU A 94 5.73 6.56 7.89
CA GLU A 94 5.23 5.32 8.47
C GLU A 94 4.89 4.29 7.38
N ILE A 95 4.12 4.70 6.38
CA ILE A 95 3.70 3.81 5.28
C ILE A 95 4.88 3.41 4.38
N VAL A 96 5.85 4.30 4.13
CA VAL A 96 7.07 3.96 3.38
C VAL A 96 7.89 2.91 4.13
N ALA A 97 8.04 3.05 5.45
CA ALA A 97 8.74 2.06 6.27
C ALA A 97 8.03 0.70 6.26
N LEU A 98 6.70 0.68 6.41
CA LEU A 98 5.90 -0.55 6.34
C LEU A 98 6.03 -1.22 4.96
N HIS A 99 5.93 -0.44 3.89
CA HIS A 99 6.07 -0.94 2.53
C HIS A 99 7.49 -1.48 2.28
N ALA A 100 8.54 -0.78 2.72
CA ALA A 100 9.91 -1.25 2.63
C ALA A 100 10.10 -2.61 3.33
N VAL A 101 9.58 -2.78 4.54
CA VAL A 101 9.62 -4.04 5.28
C VAL A 101 8.87 -5.14 4.53
N ASN A 102 7.69 -4.85 3.98
CA ASN A 102 6.93 -5.80 3.17
C ASN A 102 7.69 -6.21 1.90
N ASN A 103 8.31 -5.27 1.19
CA ASN A 103 9.10 -5.56 -0.01
C ASN A 103 10.35 -6.38 0.32
N LEU A 104 11.01 -6.09 1.45
CA LEU A 104 12.12 -6.89 1.94
C LEU A 104 11.69 -8.32 2.21
N ALA A 105 10.57 -8.53 2.92
CA ALA A 105 10.02 -9.86 3.18
C ALA A 105 9.63 -10.59 1.88
N ALA A 106 9.00 -9.88 0.94
CA ALA A 106 8.59 -10.43 -0.35
C ALA A 106 9.79 -10.76 -1.26
N SER A 107 10.95 -10.10 -1.09
CA SER A 107 12.14 -10.32 -1.93
C SER A 107 12.69 -11.75 -1.86
N PHE A 108 12.31 -12.51 -0.84
CA PHE A 108 12.66 -13.92 -0.67
C PHE A 108 11.74 -14.88 -1.45
N VAL A 109 10.66 -14.40 -2.05
CA VAL A 109 9.72 -15.20 -2.85
C VAL A 109 10.10 -15.09 -4.33
N PRO A 110 10.44 -16.21 -5.01
CA PRO A 110 10.71 -16.20 -6.45
C PRO A 110 9.51 -15.70 -7.26
N ALA A 111 9.80 -14.82 -8.23
CA ALA A 111 8.78 -14.17 -9.07
C ALA A 111 8.50 -14.91 -10.38
N ASP A 112 9.31 -15.91 -10.73
CA ASP A 112 9.30 -16.66 -12.00
C ASP A 112 8.23 -17.77 -12.07
N GLY A 113 7.38 -17.88 -11.05
CA GLY A 113 6.32 -18.89 -10.99
C GLY A 113 6.80 -20.29 -10.59
N SER A 114 8.07 -20.47 -10.22
CA SER A 114 8.61 -21.75 -9.73
C SER A 114 8.14 -22.14 -8.31
N VAL A 115 7.40 -21.25 -7.64
CA VAL A 115 6.96 -21.44 -6.25
C VAL A 115 5.71 -22.31 -6.20
N ASP A 116 5.79 -23.41 -5.45
CA ASP A 116 4.62 -24.16 -5.02
C ASP A 116 3.95 -23.47 -3.81
N TYR A 117 2.84 -22.78 -4.07
CA TYR A 117 2.07 -22.07 -3.05
C TYR A 117 1.19 -22.99 -2.19
N SER A 118 1.05 -24.26 -2.54
CA SER A 118 0.36 -25.25 -1.71
C SER A 118 1.25 -25.78 -0.58
N ALA A 119 2.57 -25.64 -0.72
CA ALA A 119 3.52 -26.06 0.31
C ALA A 119 3.25 -25.30 1.63
N PRO A 120 3.11 -26.00 2.78
CA PRO A 120 2.79 -25.38 4.06
C PRO A 120 3.75 -24.24 4.46
N ARG A 121 5.02 -24.35 4.08
CA ARG A 121 6.06 -23.33 4.33
C ARG A 121 5.79 -21.99 3.65
N ILE A 122 5.00 -21.95 2.58
CA ILE A 122 4.58 -20.72 1.88
C ILE A 122 3.15 -20.37 2.26
N LEU A 123 2.26 -21.36 2.29
CA LEU A 123 0.84 -21.17 2.57
C LEU A 123 0.59 -20.62 3.97
N LEU A 124 1.28 -21.14 5.00
CA LEU A 124 1.05 -20.70 6.39
C LEU A 124 1.48 -19.24 6.60
N PRO A 125 2.68 -18.77 6.18
CA PRO A 125 3.01 -17.35 6.25
C PRO A 125 2.06 -16.47 5.43
N LEU A 126 1.62 -16.92 4.26
CA LEU A 126 0.67 -16.16 3.42
C LEU A 126 -0.69 -16.02 4.10
N ALA A 127 -1.22 -17.11 4.68
CA ALA A 127 -2.46 -17.10 5.45
C ALA A 127 -2.35 -16.22 6.70
N GLN A 128 -1.26 -16.36 7.46
CA GLN A 128 -0.98 -15.51 8.62
C GLN A 128 -0.94 -14.03 8.23
N THR A 129 -0.20 -13.69 7.17
CA THR A 129 -0.10 -12.33 6.63
C THR A 129 -1.48 -11.79 6.28
N THR A 130 -2.30 -12.59 5.60
CA THR A 130 -3.67 -12.23 5.22
C THR A 130 -4.53 -11.91 6.44
N VAL A 131 -4.52 -12.78 7.47
CA VAL A 131 -5.30 -12.56 8.70
C VAL A 131 -4.83 -11.32 9.45
N VAL A 132 -3.51 -11.12 9.57
CA VAL A 132 -2.93 -9.95 10.25
C VAL A 132 -3.33 -8.66 9.54
N TYR A 133 -3.18 -8.58 8.21
CA TYR A 133 -3.55 -7.37 7.48
C TYR A 133 -5.05 -7.12 7.45
N LEU A 134 -5.90 -8.15 7.43
CA LEU A 134 -7.35 -8.00 7.60
C LEU A 134 -7.69 -7.38 8.96
N PHE A 135 -7.09 -7.89 10.04
CA PHE A 135 -7.26 -7.33 11.37
C PHE A 135 -6.79 -5.86 11.43
N CYS A 136 -5.62 -5.57 10.89
CA CYS A 136 -5.04 -4.23 10.84
C CYS A 136 -5.90 -3.25 10.01
N CYS A 137 -6.47 -3.70 8.90
CA CYS A 137 -7.45 -2.93 8.12
C CYS A 137 -8.68 -2.58 8.95
N VAL A 138 -9.28 -3.57 9.62
CA VAL A 138 -10.46 -3.36 10.48
C VAL A 138 -10.14 -2.41 11.64
N ALA A 139 -8.98 -2.58 12.29
CA ALA A 139 -8.54 -1.71 13.37
C ALA A 139 -8.33 -0.26 12.88
N SER A 140 -7.65 -0.08 11.75
CA SER A 140 -7.39 1.24 11.17
C SER A 140 -8.67 1.93 10.70
N TYR A 141 -9.59 1.18 10.08
CA TYR A 141 -10.89 1.69 9.69
C TYR A 141 -11.72 2.14 10.91
N ARG A 142 -11.73 1.34 11.98
CA ARG A 142 -12.41 1.71 13.23
C ARG A 142 -11.79 2.96 13.87
N GLN A 143 -10.46 3.09 13.84
CA GLN A 143 -9.77 4.27 14.33
C GLN A 143 -10.14 5.52 13.50
N LEU A 144 -10.16 5.39 12.17
CA LEU A 144 -10.55 6.46 11.26
C LEU A 144 -12.01 6.90 11.47
N ARG A 145 -12.93 5.93 11.68
CA ARG A 145 -14.36 6.20 11.96
C ARG A 145 -14.61 6.93 13.29
N ARG A 146 -13.71 6.79 14.26
CA ARG A 146 -13.79 7.45 15.57
C ARG A 146 -13.13 8.83 15.57
N MET A 147 -12.39 9.17 14.51
CA MET A 147 -11.64 10.42 14.41
C MET A 147 -12.56 11.58 14.07
N SER A 148 -12.44 12.68 14.83
CA SER A 148 -13.12 13.92 14.49
C SER A 148 -12.50 14.57 13.25
N GLN A 149 -13.28 15.41 12.56
CA GLN A 149 -12.78 16.17 11.41
C GLN A 149 -11.61 17.09 11.78
N LEU A 150 -11.62 17.66 13.00
CA LEU A 150 -10.53 18.49 13.50
C LEU A 150 -9.24 17.70 13.67
N GLU A 151 -9.31 16.51 14.26
CA GLU A 151 -8.14 15.63 14.40
C GLU A 151 -7.60 15.19 13.05
N PHE A 152 -8.48 14.83 12.11
CA PHE A 152 -8.10 14.48 10.74
C PHE A 152 -7.36 15.63 10.06
N ARG A 153 -7.93 16.84 10.11
CA ARG A 153 -7.34 18.08 9.56
C ARG A 153 -5.96 18.40 10.14
N LYS A 154 -5.76 18.21 11.44
CA LYS A 154 -4.45 18.40 12.09
C LYS A 154 -3.39 17.45 11.56
N ARG A 155 -3.77 16.21 11.21
CA ARG A 155 -2.86 15.20 10.63
C ARG A 155 -2.66 15.38 9.13
N HIS A 156 -3.63 15.99 8.46
CA HIS A 156 -3.65 16.21 7.02
C HIS A 156 -3.71 17.71 6.68
N PRO A 157 -2.60 18.45 6.85
CA PRO A 157 -2.58 19.91 6.67
C PRO A 157 -2.92 20.36 5.24
N LEU A 158 -2.73 19.49 4.24
CA LEU A 158 -3.10 19.75 2.85
C LEU A 158 -4.62 19.85 2.64
N VAL A 159 -5.43 19.30 3.55
CA VAL A 159 -6.90 19.40 3.48
C VAL A 159 -7.39 20.78 3.92
N CYS A 160 -6.74 21.42 4.91
CA CYS A 160 -7.21 22.70 5.44
C CYS A 160 -7.09 23.84 4.42
N ARG A 161 -6.00 23.87 3.64
CA ARG A 161 -5.77 24.93 2.65
C ARG A 161 -6.85 24.97 1.56
N ALA A 162 -7.42 23.82 1.19
CA ALA A 162 -8.39 23.75 0.10
C ALA A 162 -9.78 24.36 0.46
N ASP A 163 -10.11 24.48 1.75
CA ASP A 163 -11.36 25.11 2.19
C ASP A 163 -11.20 26.62 2.30
N ASP A 164 -10.06 27.11 2.82
CA ASP A 164 -9.76 28.54 2.96
C ASP A 164 -9.70 29.27 1.59
N ASP A 165 -9.27 28.58 0.54
CA ASP A 165 -9.19 29.13 -0.82
C ASP A 165 -10.57 29.22 -1.52
N LYS A 166 -11.61 28.54 -1.03
CA LYS A 166 -12.98 28.65 -1.58
C LYS A 166 -13.76 29.84 -1.02
N GLU A 167 -13.30 30.41 0.08
CA GLU A 167 -13.93 31.58 0.72
C GLU A 167 -13.34 32.92 0.24
N ARG A 168 -12.38 32.90 -0.69
CA ARG A 168 -11.78 34.08 -1.33
C ARG A 168 -12.21 34.20 -2.79
#